data_AF-A0A372GEJ9-F1
#
_entry.id   AF-A0A372GEJ9-F1
#
_cell.length_a   1.000
_cell.length_b   1.000
_cell.length_c   1.000
_cell.angle_alpha   90.00
_cell.angle_beta   90.00
_cell.angle_gamma   90.00
#
_symmetry.space_group_name_H-M   'P 1'
#
loop_
_entity.id
_entity.type
_entity.pdbx_description
1 polymer ?
#
loop_
_entity_poly.entity_id
_entity_poly.type
_entity_poly.pdbx_seq_one_letter_code
_entity_poly.pdbx_strand_id
1 'polypeptide(L)'
;MGHPKYLPPTGGKEIKINHDTIDDIVRKLEKDLNELKRRPTHSQLINDETPPESAMGNYQAGRSMYATITSARDQIGNTFDQFVAAYEQVIEAIRASNKNHRTADDASKHGVQAAGNPGTAI
;
A
#
# COMPACT_ATOMS: atom_id res chain seq x y z
N MET A 1 -2.42 -54.95 8.50
CA MET A 1 -1.55 -53.86 8.00
C MET A 1 -2.44 -52.60 7.90
N GLY A 2 -2.82 -51.90 8.97
CA GLY A 2 -1.95 -51.17 9.90
C GLY A 2 -1.87 -49.70 9.46
N HIS A 3 -2.97 -48.94 9.49
CA HIS A 3 -2.96 -47.52 9.15
C HIS A 3 -2.05 -46.75 10.12
N PRO A 4 -1.20 -45.80 9.64
CA PRO A 4 -0.39 -44.98 10.53
C PRO A 4 -1.29 -44.11 11.41
N LYS A 5 -1.29 -44.38 12.71
CA LYS A 5 -2.06 -43.71 13.78
C LYS A 5 -1.63 -42.26 14.08
N TYR A 6 -0.79 -41.67 13.25
CA TYR A 6 -0.19 -40.36 13.50
C TYR A 6 -0.18 -39.55 12.21
N LEU A 7 -1.36 -39.16 11.74
CA LEU A 7 -1.43 -37.88 11.04
C LEU A 7 -1.10 -36.82 12.10
N PRO A 8 -0.10 -35.94 11.88
CA PRO A 8 0.16 -34.85 12.80
C PRO A 8 -1.14 -34.06 13.00
N PRO A 9 -1.45 -33.62 14.23
CA PRO A 9 -2.65 -32.83 14.48
C PRO A 9 -2.66 -31.63 13.54
N THR A 10 -3.82 -31.40 12.93
CA THR A 10 -4.11 -30.26 12.07
C THR A 10 -3.60 -28.96 12.71
N GLY A 11 -2.87 -28.18 11.94
CA GLY A 11 -2.38 -26.87 12.37
C GLY A 11 -0.94 -26.93 12.89
N GLY A 12 0.02 -27.01 11.98
CA GLY A 12 1.35 -26.48 12.26
C GLY A 12 1.20 -24.98 12.52
N LYS A 13 0.95 -24.59 13.77
CA LYS A 13 0.67 -23.21 14.24
C LYS A 13 0.22 -22.31 13.08
N GLU A 14 -0.96 -22.55 12.54
CA GLU A 14 -1.52 -21.64 11.53
C GLU A 14 -1.50 -20.25 12.16
N ILE A 15 -0.71 -19.36 11.59
CA ILE A 15 -0.76 -17.95 11.93
C ILE A 15 -2.16 -17.54 11.53
N LYS A 16 -3.08 -17.48 12.49
CA LYS A 16 -4.46 -17.05 12.24
C LYS A 16 -4.39 -15.59 11.81
N ILE A 17 -4.52 -15.35 10.51
CA ILE A 17 -4.55 -14.00 9.98
C ILE A 17 -5.96 -13.47 10.15
N ASN A 18 -6.08 -12.37 10.89
CA ASN A 18 -7.35 -11.65 10.98
C ASN A 18 -7.51 -10.79 9.74
N HIS A 19 -8.12 -11.37 8.70
CA HIS A 19 -8.33 -10.70 7.43
C HIS A 19 -9.21 -9.44 7.55
N ASP A 20 -10.13 -9.40 8.52
CA ASP A 20 -11.00 -8.24 8.74
C ASP A 20 -10.21 -7.06 9.30
N THR A 21 -9.27 -7.32 10.23
CA THR A 21 -8.34 -6.29 10.70
C THR A 21 -7.47 -5.74 9.57
N ILE A 22 -7.00 -6.60 8.66
CA ILE A 22 -6.20 -6.16 7.51
C ILE A 22 -7.05 -5.31 6.55
N ASP A 23 -8.28 -5.72 6.25
CA ASP A 23 -9.19 -4.95 5.39
C ASP A 23 -9.54 -3.59 6.01
N ASP A 24 -9.71 -3.52 7.34
CA ASP A 24 -9.94 -2.26 8.04
C ASP A 24 -8.71 -1.34 8.03
N ILE A 25 -7.50 -1.90 8.13
CA ILE A 25 -6.26 -1.14 7.97
C ILE A 25 -6.19 -0.57 6.55
N VAL A 26 -6.39 -1.40 5.52
CA VAL A 26 -6.40 -0.98 4.12
C VAL A 26 -7.39 0.16 3.90
N ARG A 27 -8.63 0.04 4.39
CA ARG A 27 -9.65 1.10 4.27
C ARG A 27 -9.23 2.41 4.91
N LYS A 28 -8.57 2.37 6.07
CA LYS A 28 -8.04 3.57 6.74
C LYS A 28 -6.94 4.22 5.90
N LEU A 29 -5.97 3.44 5.43
CA LEU A 29 -4.88 3.94 4.59
C LEU A 29 -5.40 4.52 3.26
N GLU A 30 -6.40 3.90 2.66
CA GLU A 30 -7.06 4.42 1.45
C GLU A 30 -7.79 5.73 1.70
N LYS A 31 -8.47 5.86 2.85
CA LYS A 31 -9.13 7.11 3.22
C LYS A 31 -8.09 8.23 3.37
N ASP A 32 -7.00 7.96 4.07
CA ASP A 32 -5.91 8.94 4.28
C ASP A 32 -5.26 9.32 2.94
N LEU A 33 -5.00 8.35 2.06
CA LEU A 33 -4.50 8.59 0.70
C LEU A 33 -5.48 9.44 -0.13
N ASN A 34 -6.77 9.13 -0.06
CA ASN A 34 -7.79 9.91 -0.77
C ASN A 34 -7.90 11.33 -0.23
N GLU A 35 -7.71 11.55 1.07
CA GLU A 35 -7.64 12.88 1.67
C GLU A 35 -6.38 13.64 1.19
N LEU A 36 -5.23 12.96 1.13
CA LEU A 36 -3.98 13.52 0.58
C LEU A 36 -4.13 13.94 -0.89
N LYS A 37 -4.87 13.17 -1.69
CA LYS A 37 -5.15 13.46 -3.11
C LYS A 37 -6.27 14.49 -3.33
N ARG A 38 -7.13 14.71 -2.35
CA ARG A 38 -8.33 15.57 -2.48
C ARG A 38 -8.02 17.05 -2.48
N ARG A 39 -6.93 17.44 -1.83
CA ARG A 39 -6.40 18.80 -1.93
C ARG A 39 -5.62 18.92 -3.25
N PRO A 40 -5.44 20.13 -3.83
CA PRO A 40 -4.49 20.29 -4.91
C PRO A 40 -3.18 19.62 -4.46
N THR A 41 -2.54 18.87 -5.34
CA THR A 41 -1.32 18.13 -4.96
C THR A 41 -0.38 19.11 -4.28
N HIS A 42 0.38 18.69 -3.27
CA HIS A 42 1.28 19.62 -2.58
C HIS A 42 2.24 20.29 -3.59
N SER A 43 2.56 19.60 -4.69
CA SER A 43 3.21 20.18 -5.87
C SER A 43 2.45 21.37 -6.50
N GLN A 44 1.12 21.28 -6.70
CA GLN A 44 0.28 22.38 -7.17
C GLN A 44 0.20 23.52 -6.15
N LEU A 45 -0.01 23.24 -4.87
CA LEU A 45 -0.08 24.27 -3.83
C LEU A 45 1.24 25.06 -3.74
N ILE A 46 2.38 24.38 -3.75
CA ILE A 46 3.67 25.06 -3.70
C ILE A 46 3.90 25.86 -4.99
N ASN A 47 3.44 25.38 -6.15
CA ASN A 47 3.49 26.14 -7.40
C ASN A 47 2.66 27.42 -7.33
N ASP A 48 1.42 27.35 -6.87
CA ASP A 48 0.49 28.49 -6.77
C ASP A 48 0.99 29.55 -5.77
N GLU A 49 1.61 29.12 -4.66
CA GLU A 49 2.19 30.02 -3.66
C GLU A 49 3.56 30.56 -4.05
N THR A 50 4.17 30.09 -5.16
CA THR A 50 5.47 30.59 -5.60
C THR A 50 5.30 31.95 -6.29
N PRO A 51 5.95 33.01 -5.81
CA PRO A 51 5.87 34.32 -6.44
C PRO A 51 6.36 34.25 -7.88
N PRO A 52 5.73 34.95 -8.84
CA PRO A 52 6.22 34.99 -10.22
C PRO A 52 7.61 35.64 -10.28
N GLU A 53 8.42 35.32 -11.30
CA GLU A 53 9.77 35.89 -11.45
C GLU A 53 9.80 37.42 -11.37
N SER A 54 8.76 38.07 -11.89
CA SER A 54 8.59 39.52 -11.86
C SER A 54 8.49 40.10 -10.44
N ALA A 55 8.06 39.31 -9.44
CA ALA A 55 8.03 39.72 -8.04
C ALA A 55 9.43 39.86 -7.42
N MET A 56 10.46 39.26 -8.05
CA MET A 56 11.86 39.35 -7.60
C MET A 56 12.57 40.61 -8.11
N GLY A 57 11.88 41.48 -8.86
CA GLY A 57 12.44 42.72 -9.39
C GLY A 57 13.49 42.52 -10.51
N ASN A 58 14.07 43.63 -10.96
CA ASN A 58 14.99 43.65 -12.12
C ASN A 58 16.47 43.47 -11.76
N TYR A 59 16.80 43.08 -10.54
CA TYR A 59 18.19 42.92 -10.10
C TYR A 59 18.67 41.48 -10.30
N GLN A 60 19.91 41.32 -10.75
CA GLN A 60 20.50 40.03 -11.12
C GLN A 60 20.48 39.00 -10.00
N ALA A 61 20.66 39.43 -8.74
CA ALA A 61 20.56 38.54 -7.58
C ALA A 61 19.14 37.98 -7.37
N GLY A 62 18.10 38.73 -7.73
CA GLY A 62 16.70 38.31 -7.63
C GLY A 62 16.38 37.20 -8.63
N ARG A 63 16.91 37.30 -9.85
CA ARG A 63 16.76 36.24 -10.87
C ARG A 63 17.47 34.95 -10.49
N SER A 64 18.69 35.03 -9.94
CA SER A 64 19.37 33.84 -9.42
C SER A 64 18.63 33.20 -8.24
N MET A 65 18.04 34.03 -7.36
CA MET A 65 17.28 33.53 -6.22
C MET A 65 15.97 32.86 -6.66
N TYR A 66 15.30 33.41 -7.67
CA TYR A 66 14.11 32.81 -8.28
C TYR A 66 14.38 31.38 -8.79
N ALA A 67 15.47 31.18 -9.53
CA ALA A 67 15.85 29.87 -10.04
C ALA A 67 16.10 28.84 -8.91
N THR A 68 16.72 29.27 -7.81
CA THR A 68 16.90 28.41 -6.63
C THR A 68 15.57 28.04 -5.98
N ILE A 69 14.66 29.02 -5.83
CA ILE A 69 13.34 28.82 -5.23
C ILE A 69 12.50 27.86 -6.08
N THR A 70 12.44 28.06 -7.40
CA THR A 70 11.69 27.18 -8.30
C THR A 70 12.26 25.77 -8.32
N SER A 71 13.60 25.62 -8.35
CA SER A 71 14.24 24.31 -8.27
C SER A 71 13.94 23.58 -6.96
N ALA A 72 14.02 24.28 -5.82
CA ALA A 72 13.70 23.70 -4.51
C ALA A 72 12.22 23.31 -4.42
N ARG A 73 11.32 24.17 -4.89
CA ARG A 73 9.88 23.87 -5.00
C ARG A 73 9.63 22.60 -5.79
N ASP A 74 10.21 22.50 -6.98
CA ASP A 74 9.96 21.38 -7.88
C ASP A 74 10.47 20.07 -7.24
N GLN A 75 11.60 20.11 -6.53
CA GLN A 75 12.09 18.97 -5.74
C GLN A 75 11.12 18.58 -4.61
N ILE A 76 10.59 19.55 -3.85
CA ILE A 76 9.62 19.28 -2.78
C ILE A 76 8.34 18.67 -3.37
N GLY A 77 7.80 19.27 -4.45
CA GLY A 77 6.63 18.75 -5.15
C GLY A 77 6.82 17.30 -5.62
N ASN A 78 7.94 17.02 -6.29
CA ASN A 78 8.28 15.67 -6.74
C ASN A 78 8.41 14.68 -5.57
N THR A 79 8.95 15.11 -4.43
CA THR A 79 9.09 14.26 -3.23
C THR A 79 7.72 13.89 -2.66
N PHE A 80 6.77 14.83 -2.65
CA PHE A 80 5.38 14.55 -2.26
C PHE A 80 4.71 13.57 -3.22
N ASP A 81 4.88 13.74 -4.53
CA ASP A 81 4.28 12.84 -5.51
C ASP A 81 4.86 11.42 -5.39
N GLN A 82 6.16 11.28 -5.14
CA GLN A 82 6.81 10.00 -4.85
C GLN A 82 6.27 9.36 -3.56
N PHE A 83 6.06 10.15 -2.51
CA PHE A 83 5.48 9.67 -1.25
C PHE A 83 4.06 9.13 -1.46
N VAL A 84 3.20 9.85 -2.20
CA VAL A 84 1.84 9.41 -2.53
C VAL A 84 1.87 8.10 -3.32
N ALA A 85 2.75 7.98 -4.31
CA ALA A 85 2.91 6.75 -5.10
C ALA A 85 3.42 5.57 -4.26
N ALA A 86 4.38 5.79 -3.36
CA ALA A 86 4.85 4.75 -2.45
C ALA A 86 3.74 4.31 -1.48
N TYR A 87 2.91 5.25 -1.03
CA TYR A 87 1.79 4.96 -0.14
C TYR A 87 0.75 4.06 -0.81
N GLU A 88 0.43 4.31 -2.09
CA GLU A 88 -0.40 3.43 -2.92
C GLU A 88 0.17 2.01 -3.02
N GLN A 89 1.47 1.89 -3.27
CA GLN A 89 2.13 0.59 -3.39
C GLN A 89 2.05 -0.23 -2.10
N VAL A 90 2.13 0.42 -0.93
CA VAL A 90 1.96 -0.25 0.37
C VAL A 90 0.55 -0.79 0.53
N ILE A 91 -0.48 0.00 0.16
CA ILE A 91 -1.88 -0.43 0.22
C ILE A 91 -2.10 -1.66 -0.67
N GLU A 92 -1.59 -1.64 -1.90
CA GLU A 92 -1.70 -2.75 -2.84
C GLU A 92 -0.93 -4.00 -2.36
N ALA A 93 0.25 -3.83 -1.78
CA ALA A 93 1.00 -4.94 -1.21
C ALA A 93 0.25 -5.62 -0.05
N ILE A 94 -0.38 -4.82 0.84
CA ILE A 94 -1.20 -5.36 1.94
C ILE A 94 -2.41 -6.11 1.39
N ARG A 95 -3.11 -5.58 0.38
CA ARG A 95 -4.23 -6.25 -0.29
C ARG A 95 -3.82 -7.57 -0.92
N ALA A 96 -2.72 -7.57 -1.68
CA ALA A 96 -2.21 -8.76 -2.33
C ALA A 96 -1.80 -9.83 -1.30
N SER A 97 -1.15 -9.41 -0.21
CA SER A 97 -0.84 -10.30 0.92
C SER A 97 -2.12 -10.91 1.51
N ASN A 98 -3.13 -10.09 1.81
CA ASN A 98 -4.39 -10.57 2.40
C ASN A 98 -5.09 -11.61 1.49
N LYS A 99 -5.14 -11.33 0.18
CA LYS A 99 -5.72 -12.23 -0.83
C LYS A 99 -4.96 -13.56 -0.94
N ASN A 100 -3.63 -13.51 -0.94
CA ASN A 100 -2.79 -14.71 -1.02
C ASN A 100 -3.00 -15.60 0.22
N HIS A 101 -3.10 -14.99 1.40
CA HIS A 101 -3.39 -15.74 2.62
C HIS A 101 -4.79 -16.37 2.61
N ARG A 102 -5.83 -15.64 2.20
CA ARG A 102 -7.18 -16.22 2.02
C ARG A 102 -7.17 -17.43 1.08
N THR A 103 -6.46 -17.31 -0.04
CA THR A 103 -6.33 -18.39 -1.04
C THR A 103 -5.61 -19.61 -0.46
N ALA A 104 -4.55 -19.39 0.33
CA ALA A 104 -3.81 -20.46 0.99
C ALA A 104 -4.65 -21.18 2.07
N ASP A 105 -5.43 -20.43 2.85
CA ASP A 105 -6.33 -20.97 3.86
C ASP A 105 -7.43 -21.83 3.22
N ASP A 106 -8.02 -21.36 2.10
CA ASP A 106 -9.06 -22.11 1.39
C ASP A 106 -8.50 -23.38 0.73
N ALA A 107 -7.31 -23.30 0.11
CA ALA A 107 -6.62 -24.47 -0.44
C ALA A 107 -6.29 -25.51 0.65
N SER A 108 -5.86 -25.04 1.83
CA SER A 108 -5.56 -25.91 2.98
C SER A 108 -6.83 -26.59 3.50
N LYS A 109 -7.94 -25.86 3.63
CA LYS A 109 -9.24 -26.44 4.00
C LYS A 109 -9.71 -27.49 3.00
N HIS A 110 -9.63 -27.21 1.70
CA HIS A 110 -10.01 -28.17 0.66
C HIS A 110 -9.11 -29.42 0.67
N GLY A 111 -7.80 -29.26 0.82
CA GLY A 111 -6.86 -30.39 0.92
C GLY A 111 -7.15 -31.27 2.15
N VAL A 112 -7.45 -30.66 3.30
CA VAL A 112 -7.83 -31.38 4.52
C VAL A 112 -9.18 -32.07 4.39
N GLN A 113 -10.19 -31.43 3.78
CA GLN A 113 -11.49 -32.05 3.53
C GLN A 113 -11.39 -33.22 2.56
N ALA A 114 -10.57 -33.11 1.50
CA ALA A 114 -10.30 -34.19 0.56
C ALA A 114 -9.54 -35.36 1.21
N ALA A 115 -8.56 -35.06 2.06
CA ALA A 115 -7.81 -36.09 2.80
C ALA A 115 -8.63 -36.74 3.94
N GLY A 116 -9.56 -36.00 4.53
CA GLY A 116 -10.45 -36.46 5.60
C GLY A 116 -11.67 -37.23 5.11
N ASN A 117 -11.94 -37.26 3.80
CA ASN A 117 -13.08 -37.97 3.22
C ASN A 117 -12.62 -39.08 2.22
N PRO A 118 -12.08 -40.21 2.70
CA PRO A 118 -11.68 -41.34 1.85
C PRO A 118 -12.87 -42.16 1.28
N GLY A 119 -14.09 -41.62 1.25
CA GLY A 119 -15.34 -42.36 1.04
C GLY A 119 -16.08 -42.16 -0.30
N THR A 120 -15.56 -41.37 -1.24
CA THR A 120 -16.24 -41.15 -2.55
C THR A 120 -15.36 -41.48 -3.74
N ALA A 121 -14.60 -42.58 -3.66
CA ALA A 121 -14.16 -43.31 -4.84
C ALA A 121 -15.02 -44.58 -4.93
N ILE A 122 -16.10 -44.50 -5.71
CA ILE A 122 -16.77 -45.67 -6.28
C ILE A 122 -16.25 -45.80 -7.72
#